data_AF-A0A7Y6F9S4-F1
#
_entry.id   AF-A0A7Y6F9S4-F1
#
_cell.length_a   1.000
_cell.length_b   1.000
_cell.length_c   1.000
_cell.angle_alpha   90.00
_cell.angle_beta   90.00
_cell.angle_gamma   90.00
#
_symmetry.space_group_name_H-M   'P 1'
#
loop_
_entity.id
_entity.type
_entity.pdbx_description
1 polymer ?
#
loop_
_entity_poly.entity_id
_entity_poly.type
_entity_poly.pdbx_seq_one_letter_code
_entity_poly.pdbx_strand_id
1 'polypeptide(L)'
;MAHPRAGAGAGGTAAGPRLLPRRASAVHTDERLVRADHGASEPGHFRGGKISFDYPAKSGRRYCRGLVDEESFSVVRALLKRRGGTDRLIEYWEGRRWHQVEGSELNEHLHAVSGHPITTKDFRTWHATVLTAVALAVCVEASESSEAARKRPSSRGVREVANYLGNTPAVCRASYINPRLFELFDEG
;
A
#
# COMPACT_ATOMS: atom_id res chain seq x y z
N MET A 1 -50.30 -49.58 -17.18
CA MET A 1 -50.64 -48.98 -15.88
C MET A 1 -49.35 -48.80 -15.09
N ALA A 2 -49.23 -47.66 -14.39
CA ALA A 2 -48.17 -47.26 -13.44
C ALA A 2 -46.83 -46.69 -13.97
N HIS A 3 -46.78 -45.37 -14.13
CA HIS A 3 -45.74 -44.52 -13.52
C HIS A 3 -46.11 -44.25 -12.04
N PRO A 4 -45.31 -43.59 -11.15
CA PRO A 4 -43.91 -43.11 -11.22
C PRO A 4 -43.07 -43.40 -9.93
N ARG A 5 -41.77 -43.05 -9.91
CA ARG A 5 -41.19 -42.07 -8.95
C ARG A 5 -39.70 -41.80 -9.20
N ALA A 6 -39.34 -40.55 -8.95
CA ALA A 6 -38.06 -39.91 -9.13
C ALA A 6 -37.01 -40.30 -8.07
N GLY A 7 -35.74 -40.24 -8.45
CA GLY A 7 -34.59 -40.29 -7.55
C GLY A 7 -33.39 -39.61 -8.22
N ALA A 8 -33.24 -38.32 -7.96
CA ALA A 8 -32.08 -37.53 -8.36
C ALA A 8 -30.87 -37.89 -7.48
N GLY A 9 -29.69 -38.02 -8.09
CA GLY A 9 -28.44 -38.31 -7.39
C GLY A 9 -27.21 -38.00 -8.25
N ALA A 10 -27.05 -36.73 -8.66
CA ALA A 10 -25.81 -36.25 -9.24
C ALA A 10 -24.92 -35.71 -8.11
N GLY A 11 -24.08 -36.58 -7.54
CA GLY A 11 -23.02 -36.22 -6.63
C GLY A 11 -21.70 -36.10 -7.39
N GLY A 12 -21.27 -34.87 -7.67
CA GLY A 12 -20.00 -34.63 -8.33
C GLY A 12 -19.73 -33.15 -8.51
N THR A 13 -18.99 -32.56 -7.59
CA THR A 13 -17.89 -31.63 -7.86
C THR A 13 -17.30 -31.13 -6.54
N ALA A 14 -16.05 -31.52 -6.30
CA ALA A 14 -15.22 -31.00 -5.24
C ALA A 14 -15.05 -29.48 -5.44
N ALA A 15 -15.48 -28.71 -4.44
CA ALA A 15 -15.21 -27.29 -4.38
C ALA A 15 -13.72 -27.07 -4.07
N GLY A 16 -12.91 -26.86 -5.12
CA GLY A 16 -11.56 -26.34 -4.99
C GLY A 16 -11.56 -24.93 -4.36
N PRO A 17 -10.43 -24.49 -3.77
CA PRO A 17 -10.35 -23.20 -3.12
C PRO A 17 -10.66 -22.10 -4.13
N ARG A 18 -11.70 -21.31 -3.83
CA ARG A 18 -12.09 -20.12 -4.60
C ARG A 18 -10.90 -19.18 -4.67
N LEU A 19 -10.21 -19.20 -5.81
CA LEU A 19 -9.23 -18.20 -6.20
C LEU A 19 -9.97 -16.85 -6.25
N LEU A 20 -9.73 -16.01 -5.24
CA LEU A 20 -10.16 -14.61 -5.28
C LEU A 20 -9.62 -13.97 -6.57
N PRO A 21 -10.43 -13.16 -7.28
CA PRO A 21 -9.98 -12.55 -8.51
C PRO A 21 -8.74 -11.69 -8.25
N ARG A 22 -7.62 -12.13 -8.83
CA ARG A 22 -6.35 -11.41 -8.98
C ARG A 22 -6.58 -10.13 -9.79
N ARG A 23 -7.15 -9.10 -9.17
CA ARG A 23 -6.89 -7.72 -9.58
C ARG A 23 -5.69 -7.25 -8.80
N ALA A 24 -4.51 -7.61 -9.32
CA ALA A 24 -3.28 -6.86 -9.06
C ALA A 24 -3.61 -5.40 -9.35
N SER A 25 -3.89 -4.64 -8.29
CA SER A 25 -4.07 -3.20 -8.42
C SER A 25 -2.66 -2.67 -8.54
N ALA A 26 -2.24 -2.55 -9.79
CA ALA A 26 -0.95 -2.07 -10.23
C ALA A 26 -0.46 -0.94 -9.33
N VAL A 27 0.82 -1.03 -8.96
CA VAL A 27 1.67 0.13 -8.70
C VAL A 27 1.71 0.92 -10.01
N HIS A 28 0.62 1.61 -10.33
CA HIS A 28 0.54 2.52 -11.47
C HIS A 28 0.77 3.91 -10.90
N THR A 29 2.00 4.12 -10.45
CA THR A 29 2.56 5.45 -10.32
C THR A 29 2.95 5.87 -11.74
N ASP A 30 2.50 7.05 -12.18
CA ASP A 30 3.11 7.65 -13.36
C ASP A 30 4.49 8.14 -12.93
N GLU A 31 5.47 7.27 -13.12
CA GLU A 31 6.86 7.46 -12.70
C GLU A 31 7.53 8.67 -13.38
N ARG A 32 6.95 9.17 -14.48
CA ARG A 32 7.40 10.39 -15.15
C ARG A 32 7.21 11.65 -14.31
N LEU A 33 6.41 11.56 -13.24
CA LEU A 33 6.12 12.67 -12.34
C LEU A 33 6.87 12.57 -11.01
N VAL A 34 7.98 11.83 -11.00
CA VAL A 34 8.93 11.79 -9.89
C VAL A 34 10.02 12.84 -10.08
N ARG A 35 10.31 13.59 -9.03
CA ARG A 35 11.37 14.60 -8.98
C ARG A 35 12.29 14.33 -7.79
N ALA A 36 13.57 14.67 -7.91
CA ALA A 36 14.54 14.58 -6.82
C ALA A 36 15.32 15.89 -6.75
N ASP A 37 15.00 16.68 -5.73
CA ASP A 37 15.54 18.02 -5.53
C ASP A 37 16.31 18.09 -4.20
N HIS A 38 17.40 18.86 -4.16
CA HIS A 38 18.05 19.16 -2.89
C HIS A 38 17.20 20.17 -2.10
N GLY A 39 17.08 19.98 -0.79
CA GLY A 39 16.46 20.99 0.07
C GLY A 39 17.26 22.30 0.04
N ALA A 40 16.58 23.44 -0.16
CA ALA A 40 17.18 24.75 0.08
C ALA A 40 17.48 24.93 1.58
N SER A 41 18.50 25.70 1.93
CA SER A 41 18.88 25.96 3.32
C SER A 41 18.03 27.06 3.98
N GLU A 42 16.71 26.89 3.99
CA GLU A 42 15.73 27.76 4.65
C GLU A 42 15.05 27.02 5.83
N PRO A 43 14.51 27.72 6.85
CA PRO A 43 13.87 27.08 8.01
C PRO A 43 12.67 26.22 7.58
N GLY A 44 12.69 24.93 7.93
CA GLY A 44 11.69 23.94 7.51
C GLY A 44 12.15 22.98 6.41
N HIS A 45 13.39 23.13 5.91
CA HIS A 45 14.00 22.17 5.01
C HIS A 45 14.85 21.12 5.74
N PHE A 46 14.74 19.88 5.27
CA PHE A 46 15.55 18.76 5.72
C PHE A 46 17.00 18.93 5.24
N ARG A 47 17.99 18.65 6.08
CA ARG A 47 19.39 18.53 5.65
C ARG A 47 19.52 17.28 4.77
N GLY A 48 19.34 17.44 3.45
CA GLY A 48 19.36 16.33 2.50
C GLY A 48 18.56 16.58 1.23
N GLY A 49 18.47 15.54 0.40
CA GLY A 49 17.60 15.52 -0.79
C GLY A 49 16.17 15.10 -0.47
N LYS A 50 15.22 15.55 -1.27
CA LYS A 50 13.81 15.15 -1.21
C LYS A 50 13.38 14.57 -2.54
N ILE A 51 12.76 13.40 -2.52
CA ILE A 51 12.03 12.84 -3.65
C ILE A 51 10.58 13.31 -3.56
N SER A 52 10.03 13.85 -4.64
CA SER A 52 8.63 14.22 -4.75
C SER A 52 7.94 13.38 -5.81
N PHE A 53 6.82 12.77 -5.45
CA PHE A 53 5.95 12.03 -6.35
C PHE A 53 4.68 12.84 -6.57
N ASP A 54 4.27 13.07 -7.82
CA ASP A 54 3.12 13.89 -8.16
C ASP A 54 2.33 13.30 -9.33
N TYR A 55 1.42 12.35 -9.09
CA TYR A 55 0.74 11.64 -10.18
C TYR A 55 -0.77 11.50 -9.98
N PRO A 56 -1.56 11.38 -11.05
CA PRO A 56 -2.97 11.05 -10.94
C PRO A 56 -3.11 9.61 -10.45
N ALA A 57 -3.77 9.43 -9.30
CA ALA A 57 -4.14 8.11 -8.82
C ALA A 57 -5.26 7.50 -9.70
N LYS A 58 -5.47 6.19 -9.54
CA LYS A 58 -6.52 5.42 -10.27
C LYS A 58 -7.93 6.02 -10.14
N SER A 59 -8.20 6.78 -9.09
CA SER A 59 -9.49 7.45 -8.87
C SER A 59 -9.57 8.87 -9.45
N GLY A 60 -8.56 9.31 -10.22
CA GLY A 60 -8.43 10.68 -10.72
C GLY A 60 -7.96 11.71 -9.68
N ARG A 61 -7.79 11.31 -8.42
CA ARG A 61 -7.22 12.18 -7.38
C ARG A 61 -5.73 12.37 -7.61
N ARG A 62 -5.24 13.60 -7.55
CA ARG A 62 -3.80 13.89 -7.61
C ARG A 62 -3.11 13.45 -6.32
N TYR A 63 -2.04 12.69 -6.44
CA TYR A 63 -1.28 12.18 -5.31
C TYR A 63 0.07 12.89 -5.25
N CYS A 64 0.23 13.78 -4.26
CA CYS A 64 1.49 14.49 -4.00
C CYS A 64 2.13 13.95 -2.72
N ARG A 65 3.35 13.41 -2.81
CA ARG A 65 4.10 12.88 -1.66
C ARG A 65 5.57 13.25 -1.71
N GLY A 66 6.13 13.55 -0.54
CA GLY A 66 7.57 13.71 -0.35
C GLY A 66 8.14 12.49 0.39
N LEU A 67 9.29 12.01 -0.05
CA LEU A 67 10.14 11.08 0.69
C LEU A 67 11.48 11.77 0.95
N VAL A 68 11.89 11.79 2.22
CA VAL A 68 13.20 12.28 2.65
C VAL A 68 13.92 11.07 3.22
N ASP A 69 14.76 10.49 2.38
CA ASP A 69 15.57 9.32 2.69
C ASP A 69 16.82 9.38 1.80
N GLU A 70 18.00 9.32 2.40
CA GLU A 70 19.25 9.60 1.69
C GLU A 70 19.59 8.49 0.68
N GLU A 71 19.39 7.23 1.07
CA GLU A 71 19.63 6.07 0.21
C GLU A 71 18.70 6.09 -1.00
N SER A 72 17.39 6.23 -0.76
CA SER A 72 16.40 6.33 -1.83
C SER A 72 16.68 7.54 -2.72
N PHE A 73 17.02 8.70 -2.14
CA PHE A 73 17.31 9.91 -2.89
C PHE A 73 18.49 9.71 -3.84
N SER A 74 19.58 9.09 -3.36
CA SER A 74 20.75 8.80 -4.17
C SER A 74 20.39 7.93 -5.37
N VAL A 75 19.64 6.85 -5.15
CA VAL A 75 19.19 5.92 -6.20
C VAL A 75 18.27 6.62 -7.20
N VAL A 76 17.22 7.29 -6.73
CA VAL A 76 16.25 7.98 -7.61
C VAL A 76 16.92 9.08 -8.42
N ARG A 77 17.85 9.85 -7.81
CA ARG A 77 18.61 10.88 -8.52
C ARG A 77 19.49 10.29 -9.61
N ALA A 78 20.14 9.15 -9.35
CA ALA A 78 20.95 8.46 -10.35
C ALA A 78 20.07 7.97 -11.52
N LEU A 79 18.90 7.38 -11.21
CA LEU A 79 17.95 6.92 -12.22
C LEU A 79 17.39 8.07 -13.07
N LEU A 80 17.06 9.23 -12.48
CA LEU A 80 16.58 10.41 -13.20
C LEU A 80 17.65 11.04 -14.12
N LYS A 81 18.94 10.88 -13.80
CA LYS A 81 20.06 11.42 -14.60
C LYS A 81 20.63 10.45 -15.62
N ARG A 82 20.14 9.21 -15.65
CA ARG A 82 20.73 8.16 -16.49
C ARG A 82 20.62 8.50 -17.97
N ARG A 83 21.54 7.95 -18.76
CA ARG A 83 21.51 8.02 -20.22
C ARG A 83 21.04 6.68 -20.79
N GLY A 84 20.08 6.74 -21.71
CA GLY A 84 19.43 5.55 -22.27
C GLY A 84 18.39 4.93 -21.34
N GLY A 85 17.97 3.71 -21.65
CA GLY A 85 16.86 3.05 -20.97
C GLY A 85 15.52 3.47 -21.55
N THR A 86 14.43 3.12 -20.87
CA THR A 86 13.08 3.54 -21.24
C THR A 86 12.70 4.83 -20.50
N ASP A 87 11.44 5.24 -20.66
CA ASP A 87 10.84 6.35 -19.92
C ASP A 87 10.35 5.98 -18.51
N ARG A 88 10.49 4.70 -18.11
CA ARG A 88 10.18 4.20 -16.76
C ARG A 88 11.25 4.63 -15.78
N LEU A 89 10.91 4.97 -14.54
CA LEU A 89 11.93 5.36 -13.57
C LEU A 89 12.72 4.16 -13.05
N ILE A 90 12.03 3.07 -12.73
CA ILE A 90 12.62 1.93 -12.01
C ILE A 90 13.22 0.94 -13.01
N GLU A 91 14.51 1.12 -13.28
CA GLU A 91 15.32 0.26 -14.13
C GLU A 91 16.64 -0.09 -13.46
N TYR A 92 17.22 -1.24 -13.82
CA TYR A 92 18.57 -1.62 -13.40
C TYR A 92 19.45 -1.89 -14.62
N TRP A 93 20.77 -1.74 -14.42
CA TRP A 93 21.76 -1.94 -15.48
C TRP A 93 22.46 -3.28 -15.32
N GLU A 94 22.38 -4.14 -16.33
CA GLU A 94 23.03 -5.45 -16.34
C GLU A 94 23.38 -5.84 -17.78
N GLY A 95 24.53 -6.47 -17.99
CA GLY A 95 24.88 -7.01 -19.32
C GLY A 95 24.97 -5.96 -20.42
N ARG A 96 25.35 -4.72 -20.06
CA ARG A 96 25.40 -3.53 -20.94
C ARG A 96 24.04 -3.07 -21.50
N ARG A 97 22.95 -3.42 -20.82
CA ARG A 97 21.60 -2.96 -21.15
C ARG A 97 20.83 -2.55 -19.90
N TRP A 98 19.87 -1.66 -20.10
CA TRP A 98 18.88 -1.33 -19.09
C TRP A 98 17.76 -2.36 -19.11
N HIS A 99 17.29 -2.72 -17.93
CA HIS A 99 16.17 -3.61 -17.72
C HIS A 99 15.15 -2.95 -16.83
N GLN A 100 13.88 -3.04 -17.21
CA GLN A 100 12.80 -2.57 -16.38
C GLN A 100 12.58 -3.55 -15.23
N VAL A 101 12.32 -3.04 -14.03
CA VAL A 101 11.86 -3.88 -12.92
C VAL A 101 10.37 -4.14 -13.06
N GLU A 102 9.99 -5.41 -13.14
CA GLU A 102 8.61 -5.84 -13.12
C GLU A 102 8.08 -6.13 -11.71
N GLY A 103 6.75 -6.03 -11.54
CA GLY A 103 6.12 -6.34 -10.27
C GLY A 103 6.23 -7.82 -9.88
N SER A 104 6.35 -8.73 -10.85
CA SER A 104 6.64 -10.15 -10.66
C SER A 104 8.01 -10.34 -10.01
N GLU A 105 9.06 -9.78 -10.60
CA GLU A 105 10.43 -9.84 -10.09
C GLU A 105 10.52 -9.29 -8.67
N LEU A 106 9.82 -8.17 -8.40
CA LEU A 106 9.78 -7.60 -7.05
C LEU A 106 9.09 -8.52 -6.04
N ASN A 107 7.99 -9.17 -6.42
CA ASN A 107 7.32 -10.13 -5.52
C ASN A 107 8.17 -11.40 -5.30
N GLU A 108 8.86 -11.89 -6.33
CA GLU A 108 9.78 -13.03 -6.21
C GLU A 108 10.94 -12.70 -5.27
N HIS A 109 11.52 -11.50 -5.42
CA HIS A 109 12.56 -11.03 -4.53
C HIS A 109 12.07 -10.94 -3.09
N LEU A 110 10.89 -10.35 -2.85
CA LEU A 110 10.28 -10.26 -1.52
C LEU A 110 10.04 -11.63 -0.89
N HIS A 111 9.60 -12.61 -1.68
CA HIS A 111 9.42 -13.98 -1.21
C HIS A 111 10.76 -14.59 -0.79
N ALA A 112 11.80 -14.44 -1.62
CA ALA A 112 13.12 -14.98 -1.36
C ALA A 112 13.77 -14.41 -0.09
N VAL A 113 13.67 -13.09 0.14
CA VAL A 113 14.30 -12.45 1.31
C VAL A 113 13.50 -12.64 2.61
N SER A 114 12.17 -12.75 2.52
CA SER A 114 11.33 -12.87 3.72
C SER A 114 11.12 -14.32 4.16
N GLY A 115 11.24 -15.29 3.25
CA GLY A 115 10.82 -16.68 3.48
C GLY A 115 9.31 -16.86 3.64
N HIS A 116 8.51 -15.82 3.37
CA HIS A 116 7.06 -15.80 3.53
C HIS A 116 6.38 -15.45 2.22
N PRO A 117 5.11 -15.85 1.99
CA PRO A 117 4.35 -15.50 0.78
C PRO A 117 3.84 -14.06 0.85
N ILE A 118 4.74 -13.09 1.07
CA ILE A 118 4.43 -11.67 1.06
C ILE A 118 4.55 -11.10 -0.34
N THR A 119 3.76 -10.09 -0.62
CA THR A 119 3.74 -9.35 -1.87
C THR A 119 3.89 -7.86 -1.60
N THR A 120 4.18 -7.10 -2.65
CA THR A 120 4.15 -5.63 -2.62
C THR A 120 2.85 -5.04 -2.08
N LYS A 121 1.71 -5.73 -2.27
CA LYS A 121 0.40 -5.28 -1.77
C LYS A 121 0.34 -5.35 -0.24
N ASP A 122 1.01 -6.31 0.39
CA ASP A 122 0.92 -6.53 1.83
C ASP A 122 1.54 -5.38 2.62
N PHE A 123 2.52 -4.68 2.05
CA PHE A 123 3.04 -3.44 2.62
C PHE A 123 1.98 -2.36 2.77
N ARG A 124 1.00 -2.26 1.85
CA ARG A 124 -0.10 -1.28 1.99
C ARG A 124 -1.00 -1.62 3.16
N THR A 125 -1.23 -2.91 3.42
CA THR A 125 -2.02 -3.39 4.55
C THR A 125 -1.29 -3.19 5.87
N TRP A 126 -0.02 -3.59 5.93
CA TRP A 126 0.83 -3.39 7.10
C TRP A 126 0.94 -1.90 7.45
N HIS A 127 1.28 -1.07 6.47
CA HIS A 127 1.42 0.37 6.67
C HIS A 127 0.12 1.04 7.12
N ALA A 128 -1.03 0.68 6.52
CA ALA A 128 -2.33 1.19 6.97
C ALA A 128 -2.63 0.81 8.42
N THR A 129 -2.32 -0.44 8.81
CA THR A 129 -2.53 -0.94 10.17
C THR A 129 -1.64 -0.20 11.16
N VAL A 130 -0.35 -0.06 10.86
CA VAL A 130 0.60 0.68 11.72
C VAL A 130 0.20 2.14 11.88
N LEU A 131 -0.10 2.85 10.77
CA LEU A 131 -0.54 4.24 10.85
C LEU A 131 -1.83 4.40 11.66
N THR A 132 -2.75 3.45 11.53
CA THR A 132 -3.99 3.46 12.32
C THR A 132 -3.69 3.25 13.81
N ALA A 133 -2.80 2.32 14.15
CA ALA A 133 -2.40 2.07 15.53
C ALA A 133 -1.76 3.32 16.16
N VAL A 134 -0.88 4.00 15.42
CA VAL A 134 -0.28 5.28 15.87
C VAL A 134 -1.36 6.35 16.06
N ALA A 135 -2.28 6.50 15.11
CA ALA A 135 -3.36 7.49 15.22
C ALA A 135 -4.29 7.20 16.41
N LEU A 136 -4.58 5.93 16.68
CA LEU A 136 -5.35 5.50 17.85
C LEU A 136 -4.63 5.85 19.15
N ALA A 137 -3.33 5.54 19.27
CA ALA A 137 -2.53 5.84 20.45
C ALA A 137 -2.49 7.34 20.77
N VAL A 138 -2.20 8.19 19.76
CA VAL A 138 -2.17 9.66 19.92
C VAL A 138 -3.53 10.21 20.35
N CYS A 139 -4.63 9.65 19.84
CA CYS A 139 -5.97 10.11 20.22
C CYS A 139 -6.36 9.70 21.66
N VAL A 140 -5.86 8.57 22.17
CA VAL A 140 -6.09 8.15 23.57
C VAL A 140 -5.40 9.09 24.54
N GLU A 141 -4.15 9.46 24.27
CA GLU A 141 -3.41 10.43 25.11
C GLU A 141 -4.11 11.80 25.20
N ALA A 142 -4.85 12.18 24.16
CA ALA A 142 -5.57 13.44 24.09
C ALA A 142 -6.99 13.41 24.69
N SER A 143 -7.51 12.25 25.11
CA SER A 143 -8.91 12.07 25.49
C SER A 143 -9.05 11.71 26.98
N GLU A 144 -9.84 12.48 27.73
CA GLU A 144 -10.24 12.08 29.09
C GLU A 144 -11.04 10.77 29.07
N SER A 145 -10.78 9.92 30.06
CA SER A 145 -11.08 8.49 30.17
C SER A 145 -12.57 8.11 30.17
N SER A 146 -13.30 8.33 29.08
CA SER A 146 -14.65 7.79 28.88
C SER A 146 -14.75 6.86 27.66
N GLU A 147 -15.64 5.87 27.73
CA GLU A 147 -15.87 4.91 26.65
C GLU A 147 -16.38 5.57 25.35
N ALA A 148 -17.18 6.65 25.48
CA ALA A 148 -17.60 7.47 24.35
C ALA A 148 -16.43 8.29 23.75
N ALA A 149 -15.42 8.60 24.58
CA ALA A 149 -14.18 9.24 24.15
C ALA A 149 -13.24 8.29 23.40
N ARG A 150 -13.40 6.95 23.51
CA ARG A 150 -12.63 5.96 22.72
C ARG A 150 -13.17 5.69 21.31
N LYS A 151 -14.50 5.76 21.11
CA LYS A 151 -15.13 5.50 19.78
C LYS A 151 -14.90 6.60 18.75
N ARG A 152 -14.77 7.87 19.18
CA ARG A 152 -14.49 9.02 18.30
C ARG A 152 -13.08 8.97 17.67
N PRO A 153 -12.00 8.68 18.43
CA PRO A 153 -10.65 8.39 17.95
C PRO A 153 -10.59 7.44 16.76
N SER A 154 -11.26 6.30 16.83
CA SER A 154 -11.16 5.26 15.80
C SER A 154 -11.71 5.73 14.45
N SER A 155 -12.80 6.49 14.45
CA SER A 155 -13.36 7.05 13.21
C SER A 155 -12.45 8.14 12.60
N ARG A 156 -11.80 8.93 13.45
CA ARG A 156 -10.88 10.00 13.02
C ARG A 156 -9.59 9.41 12.46
N GLY A 157 -8.95 8.49 13.18
CA GLY A 157 -7.72 7.82 12.75
C GLY A 157 -7.91 7.11 11.41
N VAL A 158 -9.01 6.35 11.26
CA VAL A 158 -9.34 5.70 9.98
C VAL A 158 -9.53 6.72 8.86
N ARG A 159 -10.16 7.87 9.12
CA ARG A 159 -10.35 8.92 8.10
C ARG A 159 -9.01 9.53 7.68
N GLU A 160 -8.12 9.82 8.62
CA GLU A 160 -6.80 10.37 8.36
C GLU A 160 -5.93 9.39 7.56
N VAL A 161 -5.91 8.12 7.96
CA VAL A 161 -5.17 7.06 7.24
C VAL A 161 -5.79 6.80 5.86
N ALA A 162 -7.10 6.80 5.72
CA ALA A 162 -7.76 6.65 4.43
C ALA A 162 -7.41 7.80 3.48
N ASN A 163 -7.45 9.04 3.98
CA ASN A 163 -7.03 10.22 3.23
C ASN A 163 -5.55 10.12 2.84
N TYR A 164 -4.70 9.68 3.76
CA TYR A 164 -3.29 9.42 3.47
C TYR A 164 -3.16 8.40 2.33
N LEU A 165 -3.77 7.23 2.42
CA LEU A 165 -3.63 6.17 1.41
C LEU A 165 -4.39 6.44 0.08
N GLY A 166 -5.16 7.53 0.01
CA GLY A 166 -5.98 7.88 -1.15
C GLY A 166 -7.23 7.01 -1.31
N ASN A 167 -7.71 6.39 -0.23
CA ASN A 167 -8.88 5.51 -0.20
C ASN A 167 -10.07 6.20 0.48
N THR A 168 -11.28 5.64 0.32
CA THR A 168 -12.41 6.01 1.19
C THR A 168 -12.21 5.38 2.58
N PRO A 169 -12.74 5.97 3.67
CA PRO A 169 -12.67 5.37 5.00
C PRO A 169 -13.21 3.94 5.06
N ALA A 170 -14.31 3.67 4.35
CA ALA A 170 -14.90 2.33 4.26
C ALA A 170 -13.94 1.32 3.60
N VAL A 171 -13.32 1.67 2.46
CA VAL A 171 -12.36 0.80 1.77
C VAL A 171 -11.08 0.62 2.60
N CYS A 172 -10.59 1.69 3.23
CA CYS A 172 -9.41 1.62 4.10
C CYS A 172 -9.63 0.63 5.25
N ARG A 173 -10.76 0.76 5.95
CA ARG A 173 -11.12 -0.11 7.07
C ARG A 173 -11.33 -1.56 6.64
N ALA A 174 -12.02 -1.78 5.51
CA ALA A 174 -12.38 -3.13 5.08
C ALA A 174 -11.24 -3.90 4.40
N SER A 175 -10.27 -3.22 3.80
CA SER A 175 -9.31 -3.86 2.88
C SER A 175 -7.84 -3.63 3.21
N TYR A 176 -7.52 -2.71 4.12
CA TYR A 176 -6.13 -2.35 4.42
C TYR A 176 -5.80 -2.40 5.91
N ILE A 177 -6.76 -2.18 6.80
CA ILE A 177 -6.51 -2.21 8.25
C ILE A 177 -6.84 -3.60 8.78
N ASN A 178 -5.91 -4.21 9.52
CA ASN A 178 -6.17 -5.46 10.21
C ASN A 178 -7.28 -5.26 11.26
N PRO A 179 -8.43 -5.98 11.19
CA PRO A 179 -9.54 -5.79 12.11
C PRO A 179 -9.16 -6.04 13.58
N ARG A 180 -8.19 -6.93 13.83
CA ARG A 180 -7.69 -7.25 15.17
C ARG A 180 -7.10 -6.04 15.90
N LEU A 181 -6.65 -5.02 15.17
CA LEU A 181 -6.21 -3.77 15.77
C LEU A 181 -7.32 -3.10 16.59
N PHE A 182 -8.55 -3.09 16.08
CA PHE A 182 -9.68 -2.46 16.76
C PHE A 182 -10.16 -3.29 17.93
N GLU A 183 -10.14 -4.63 17.79
CA GLU A 183 -10.45 -5.56 18.89
C GLU A 183 -9.51 -5.32 20.07
N LEU A 184 -8.20 -5.33 19.83
CA LEU A 184 -7.19 -5.08 20.87
C LEU A 184 -7.33 -3.67 21.47
N PHE A 185 -7.59 -2.66 20.64
CA PHE A 185 -7.77 -1.29 21.13
C PHE A 185 -9.01 -1.13 22.03
N ASP A 186 -10.10 -1.84 21.70
CA ASP A 186 -11.32 -1.81 22.51
C ASP A 186 -11.15 -2.59 23.82
N GLU A 187 -10.28 -3.61 23.86
CA GLU A 187 -9.91 -4.40 25.05
C GLU A 187 -9.00 -3.62 26.03
N GLY A 188 -8.25 -2.62 25.55
CA GLY A 188 -7.35 -1.77 26.35
C GLY A 188 -5.91 -2.25 26.38
#